data_AF-A0A803K8S3-F1
#
_entry.id   AF-A0A803K8S3-F1
#
_cell.length_a   1.000
_cell.length_b   1.000
_cell.length_c   1.000
_cell.angle_alpha   90.00
_cell.angle_beta   90.00
_cell.angle_gamma   90.00
#
_symmetry.space_group_name_H-M   'P 1'
#
loop_
_entity.id
_entity.type
_entity.pdbx_description
1 polymer ?
#
loop_
_entity_poly.entity_id
_entity_poly.type
_entity_poly.pdbx_seq_one_letter_code
_entity_poly.pdbx_strand_id
1 'polypeptide(L)'
;MVLLYLDLIYHQIKNPEMFMGVFPCDLLPRHKVQQKPAAYIVNTDNSQQRGHHWVLIILCDNKNSIFFDSYGLSPENVVFPKDFIQFLKRNSTRITYQNRQLQDTVSSYCGHYCIFMLHHIARGVSYKKCIKIL
;
A
#
# COMPACT_ATOMS: atom_id res chain seq x y z
N MET A 1 -9.88 5.92 11.77
CA MET A 1 -8.76 5.24 12.47
C MET A 1 -7.45 5.40 11.71
N VAL A 2 -7.34 4.97 10.44
CA VAL A 2 -6.09 5.08 9.65
C VAL A 2 -5.52 6.50 9.58
N LEU A 3 -6.35 7.52 9.33
CA LEU A 3 -5.89 8.92 9.25
C LEU A 3 -5.29 9.45 10.57
N LEU A 4 -5.89 9.11 11.71
CA LEU A 4 -5.43 9.52 13.04
C LEU A 4 -4.04 8.97 13.38
N TYR A 5 -3.76 7.72 12.97
CA TYR A 5 -2.43 7.12 13.14
C TYR A 5 -1.41 7.63 12.12
N LEU A 6 -1.85 8.10 10.96
CA LEU A 6 -0.94 8.62 9.96
C LEU A 6 -0.36 9.96 10.34
N ASP A 7 -1.12 10.86 10.94
CA ASP A 7 -0.58 12.13 11.45
C ASP A 7 0.52 11.90 12.50
N LEU A 8 0.31 10.91 13.38
CA LEU A 8 1.30 10.48 14.39
C LEU A 8 2.59 9.92 13.76
N ILE A 9 2.48 9.24 12.62
CA ILE A 9 3.58 8.48 12.03
C ILE A 9 4.26 9.25 10.90
N TYR A 10 3.57 10.22 10.28
CA TYR A 10 4.09 11.08 9.24
C TYR A 10 5.37 11.79 9.69
N HIS A 11 5.38 12.32 10.91
CA HIS A 11 6.56 12.95 11.52
C HIS A 11 7.68 11.97 11.90
N GLN A 12 7.40 10.66 11.92
CA GLN A 12 8.37 9.61 12.25
C GLN A 12 8.93 8.90 11.02
N ILE A 13 8.38 9.17 9.84
CA ILE A 13 8.86 8.64 8.57
C ILE A 13 10.13 9.41 8.20
N LYS A 14 11.28 8.71 8.17
CA LYS A 14 12.59 9.30 7.85
C LYS A 14 12.67 9.89 6.44
N ASN A 15 11.84 9.42 5.52
CA ASN A 15 11.73 9.93 4.15
C ASN A 15 10.26 10.32 3.85
N PRO A 16 9.79 11.45 4.39
CA PRO A 16 8.37 11.82 4.31
C PRO A 16 7.93 12.12 2.87
N GLU A 17 8.86 12.56 2.00
CA GLU A 17 8.59 12.80 0.57
C GLU A 17 8.22 11.53 -0.19
N MET A 18 8.56 10.35 0.33
CA MET A 18 8.13 9.08 -0.24
C MET A 18 6.63 8.84 -0.05
N PHE A 19 6.01 9.34 1.03
CA PHE A 19 4.61 9.04 1.32
C PHE A 19 3.68 10.02 0.63
N MET A 20 2.96 9.52 -0.38
CA MET A 20 2.05 10.32 -1.21
C MET A 20 0.68 10.54 -0.57
N GLY A 21 0.36 9.76 0.47
CA GLY A 21 -0.89 9.88 1.21
C GLY A 21 -1.77 8.63 1.15
N VAL A 22 -3.03 8.87 1.51
CA VAL A 22 -4.09 7.87 1.61
C VAL A 22 -5.14 8.14 0.55
N PHE A 23 -5.47 7.14 -0.25
CA PHE A 23 -6.38 7.31 -1.38
C PHE A 23 -7.44 6.21 -1.39
N PRO A 24 -8.71 6.51 -1.68
CA PRO A 24 -9.59 5.49 -2.23
C PRO A 24 -9.13 5.13 -3.66
N CYS A 25 -9.46 3.92 -4.10
CA CYS A 25 -8.90 3.36 -5.34
C CYS A 25 -9.25 4.17 -6.62
N ASP A 26 -10.40 4.83 -6.64
CA ASP A 26 -10.92 5.64 -7.75
C ASP A 26 -10.26 7.03 -7.86
N LEU A 27 -9.57 7.46 -6.80
CA LEU A 27 -8.82 8.73 -6.76
C LEU A 27 -7.31 8.54 -6.93
N LEU A 28 -6.86 7.33 -7.28
CA LEU A 28 -5.47 7.09 -7.65
C LEU A 28 -5.09 7.85 -8.93
N PRO A 29 -3.82 8.28 -9.08
CA PRO A 29 -3.34 8.96 -10.28
C PRO A 29 -3.65 8.19 -11.57
N ARG A 30 -4.27 8.88 -12.53
CA ARG A 30 -4.59 8.33 -13.86
C ARG A 30 -3.42 8.39 -14.84
N HIS A 31 -2.37 9.13 -14.51
CA HIS A 31 -1.11 9.19 -15.25
C HIS A 31 -0.03 8.36 -14.56
N LYS A 32 1.07 8.10 -15.28
CA LYS A 32 2.24 7.44 -14.70
C LYS A 32 2.89 8.36 -13.68
N VAL A 33 3.08 7.86 -12.46
CA VAL A 33 3.73 8.59 -11.38
C VAL A 33 5.20 8.80 -11.76
N GLN A 34 5.69 10.03 -11.72
CA GLN A 34 7.06 10.35 -12.13
C GLN A 34 8.03 10.29 -10.94
N GLN A 35 7.71 10.99 -9.86
CA GLN A 35 8.50 11.00 -8.62
C GLN A 35 8.48 9.63 -7.94
N LYS A 36 9.67 9.08 -7.68
CA LYS A 36 9.85 7.79 -7.01
C LYS A 36 11.09 7.85 -6.10
N PRO A 37 11.14 7.07 -4.99
CA PRO A 37 10.11 6.13 -4.55
C PRO A 37 8.83 6.84 -4.09
N ALA A 38 7.67 6.20 -4.32
CA ALA A 38 6.36 6.77 -3.97
C ALA A 38 5.46 5.71 -3.34
N ALA A 39 4.95 5.99 -2.15
CA ALA A 39 4.15 5.08 -1.33
C ALA A 39 2.71 5.58 -1.18
N TYR A 40 1.76 4.68 -1.36
CA TYR A 40 0.32 4.93 -1.31
C TYR A 40 -0.31 3.91 -0.38
N ILE A 41 -1.05 4.38 0.63
CA ILE A 41 -2.00 3.53 1.35
C ILE A 41 -3.34 3.67 0.64
N VAL A 42 -3.88 2.56 0.17
CA VAL A 42 -5.03 2.57 -0.73
C VAL A 42 -6.19 1.84 -0.09
N ASN A 43 -7.35 2.49 -0.03
CA ASN A 43 -8.61 1.81 0.24
C ASN A 43 -9.08 1.10 -1.02
N THR A 44 -9.46 -0.18 -0.91
CA THR A 44 -9.95 -0.95 -2.05
C THR A 44 -11.38 -0.59 -2.44
N ASP A 45 -12.11 0.18 -1.67
CA ASP A 45 -13.37 0.76 -2.13
C ASP A 45 -13.16 2.12 -2.80
N ASN A 46 -14.20 2.56 -3.50
CA ASN A 46 -14.26 3.90 -4.06
C ASN A 46 -14.56 4.96 -2.98
N SER A 47 -14.34 6.22 -3.34
CA SER A 47 -14.52 7.40 -2.49
C SER A 47 -15.94 7.61 -1.96
N GLN A 48 -16.94 6.95 -2.54
CA GLN A 48 -18.35 7.04 -2.13
C GLN A 48 -18.75 5.98 -1.10
N GLN A 49 -17.83 5.07 -0.74
CA GLN A 49 -18.07 3.99 0.20
C GLN A 49 -17.36 4.24 1.54
N ARG A 50 -17.76 3.47 2.56
CA ARG A 50 -17.22 3.61 3.92
C ARG A 50 -15.76 3.17 4.06
N GLY A 51 -15.24 2.41 3.10
CA GLY A 51 -13.88 1.90 3.06
C GLY A 51 -13.70 0.62 3.89
N HIS A 52 -13.53 -0.52 3.22
CA HIS A 52 -13.51 -1.85 3.85
C HIS A 52 -12.10 -2.44 4.03
N HIS A 53 -11.19 -2.23 3.09
CA HIS A 53 -9.86 -2.85 3.14
C HIS A 53 -8.76 -1.88 2.71
N TRP A 54 -7.61 -1.97 3.38
CA TRP A 54 -6.47 -1.09 3.17
C TRP A 54 -5.25 -1.91 2.76
N VAL A 55 -4.60 -1.47 1.69
CA VAL A 55 -3.39 -2.08 1.15
C VAL A 55 -2.29 -1.03 0.98
N LEU A 56 -1.04 -1.46 0.91
CA LEU A 56 0.11 -0.60 0.67
C LEU A 56 0.71 -0.88 -0.70
N ILE A 57 0.92 0.18 -1.47
CA ILE A 57 1.70 0.17 -2.72
C ILE A 57 2.94 1.03 -2.53
N ILE A 58 4.11 0.52 -2.89
CA ILE A 58 5.34 1.31 -3.00
C ILE A 58 5.87 1.16 -4.42
N LEU A 59 5.88 2.25 -5.17
CA LEU A 59 6.54 2.36 -6.46
C LEU A 59 8.02 2.63 -6.20
N CYS A 60 8.87 1.60 -6.32
CA CYS A 60 10.29 1.70 -6.03
C CYS A 60 11.01 2.47 -7.16
N ASP A 61 10.70 2.12 -8.41
CA ASP A 61 11.25 2.73 -9.61
C ASP A 61 10.27 2.60 -10.79
N ASN A 62 10.72 2.89 -12.02
CA ASN A 62 9.88 2.88 -13.22
C ASN A 62 9.32 1.50 -13.61
N LYS A 63 9.83 0.41 -13.04
CA LYS A 63 9.51 -0.98 -13.38
C LYS A 63 9.13 -1.81 -12.16
N ASN A 64 9.66 -1.51 -10.98
CA ASN A 64 9.50 -2.34 -9.79
C ASN A 64 8.59 -1.67 -8.75
N SER A 65 7.67 -2.44 -8.20
CA SER A 65 6.87 -2.04 -7.04
C SER A 65 6.77 -3.14 -5.99
N ILE A 66 6.37 -2.72 -4.80
CA ILE A 66 5.93 -3.58 -3.72
C ILE A 66 4.42 -3.39 -3.58
N PHE A 67 3.70 -4.50 -3.53
CA PHE A 67 2.30 -4.56 -3.13
C PHE A 67 2.21 -5.38 -1.85
N PHE A 68 1.56 -4.81 -0.84
CA PHE A 68 1.35 -5.45 0.43
C PHE A 68 -0.13 -5.44 0.78
N ASP A 69 -0.64 -6.65 1.01
CA ASP A 69 -1.95 -6.94 1.54
C ASP A 69 -1.79 -7.89 2.73
N SER A 70 -2.34 -7.51 3.89
CA SER A 70 -2.30 -8.33 5.11
C SER A 70 -3.16 -9.59 5.00
N TYR A 71 -4.13 -9.64 4.08
CA TYR A 71 -4.88 -10.86 3.75
C TYR A 71 -4.11 -11.81 2.84
N GLY A 72 -3.00 -11.35 2.25
CA GLY A 72 -2.17 -12.18 1.37
C GLY A 72 -2.78 -12.42 -0.01
N LEU A 73 -3.66 -11.54 -0.50
CA LEU A 73 -4.19 -11.68 -1.85
C LEU A 73 -3.14 -11.24 -2.87
N SER A 74 -3.19 -11.86 -4.05
CA SER A 74 -2.38 -11.43 -5.21
C SER A 74 -2.85 -10.05 -5.69
N PRO A 75 -1.96 -9.16 -6.15
CA PRO A 75 -2.35 -7.85 -6.73
C PRO A 75 -3.27 -7.96 -7.96
N GLU A 76 -3.36 -9.14 -8.58
CA GLU A 76 -4.25 -9.44 -9.70
C GLU A 76 -5.55 -10.13 -9.28
N ASN A 77 -5.81 -10.26 -7.97
CA ASN A 77 -7.03 -10.89 -7.48
C ASN A 77 -8.27 -10.12 -7.96
N VAL A 78 -9.28 -10.86 -8.41
CA VAL A 78 -10.53 -10.35 -8.97
C VAL A 78 -11.34 -9.47 -8.01
N VAL A 79 -11.08 -9.57 -6.71
CA VAL A 79 -11.74 -8.71 -5.71
C VAL A 79 -11.27 -7.26 -5.77
N PHE A 80 -10.08 -7.00 -6.34
CA PHE A 80 -9.57 -5.64 -6.44
C PHE A 80 -10.24 -4.86 -7.59
N PRO A 81 -10.61 -3.59 -7.37
CA PRO A 81 -11.24 -2.78 -8.41
C PRO A 81 -10.36 -2.59 -9.65
N LYS A 82 -11.02 -2.34 -10.79
CA LYS A 82 -10.33 -2.11 -12.07
C LYS A 82 -9.35 -0.93 -11.99
N ASP A 83 -9.72 0.17 -11.34
CA ASP A 83 -8.88 1.37 -11.24
C ASP A 83 -7.60 1.10 -10.46
N PHE A 84 -7.69 0.30 -9.39
CA PHE A 84 -6.55 -0.19 -8.62
C PHE A 84 -5.59 -1.02 -9.49
N ILE A 85 -6.13 -2.02 -10.21
CA ILE A 85 -5.33 -2.91 -11.06
C ILE A 85 -4.66 -2.10 -12.21
N GLN A 86 -5.38 -1.16 -12.80
CA GLN A 86 -4.83 -0.28 -13.84
C GLN A 86 -3.72 0.62 -13.31
N PHE A 87 -3.85 1.14 -12.09
CA PHE A 87 -2.79 1.92 -11.46
C PHE A 87 -1.50 1.12 -11.29
N LEU A 88 -1.60 -0.13 -10.80
CA LEU A 88 -0.44 -1.02 -10.68
C LEU A 88 0.21 -1.31 -12.05
N LYS A 89 -0.59 -1.72 -13.05
CA LYS A 89 -0.08 -2.04 -14.40
C LYS A 89 0.58 -0.85 -15.09
N ARG A 90 0.07 0.37 -14.88
CA ARG A 90 0.63 1.60 -15.45
C ARG A 90 1.98 1.98 -14.84
N ASN A 91 2.18 1.66 -13.56
CA ASN A 91 3.37 2.08 -12.81
C ASN A 91 4.39 0.98 -12.58
N SER A 92 4.10 -0.27 -12.97
CA SER A 92 4.94 -1.41 -12.63
C SER A 92 4.95 -2.48 -13.72
N THR A 93 6.13 -3.05 -13.95
CA THR A 93 6.35 -4.25 -14.75
C THR A 93 6.52 -5.47 -13.87
N ARG A 94 7.10 -5.29 -12.68
CA ARG A 94 7.34 -6.34 -11.68
C ARG A 94 6.78 -5.89 -10.34
N ILE A 95 5.96 -6.74 -9.74
CA ILE A 95 5.32 -6.48 -8.45
C ILE A 95 5.82 -7.52 -7.45
N THR A 96 6.50 -7.06 -6.41
CA THR A 96 6.89 -7.89 -5.27
C THR A 96 5.72 -7.90 -4.29
N TYR A 97 5.20 -9.08 -3.96
CA TYR A 97 4.14 -9.23 -2.98
C TYR A 97 4.33 -10.53 -2.20
N GLN A 98 3.47 -10.75 -1.22
CA GLN A 98 3.44 -11.95 -0.38
C GLN A 98 2.02 -12.55 -0.42
N ASN A 99 1.89 -13.86 -0.30
CA ASN A 99 0.61 -14.58 -0.36
C ASN A 99 0.26 -15.37 0.91
N ARG A 100 0.86 -14.99 2.04
CA ARG A 100 0.55 -15.51 3.38
C ARG A 100 -0.48 -14.60 4.06
N GLN A 101 -1.52 -15.18 4.62
CA GLN A 101 -2.48 -14.42 5.43
C GLN A 101 -1.81 -14.03 6.77
N LEU A 102 -1.65 -12.74 7.02
CA LEU A 102 -1.02 -12.19 8.24
C LEU A 102 -2.05 -11.71 9.26
N GLN A 103 -3.30 -11.57 8.83
CA GLN A 103 -4.40 -11.02 9.59
C GLN A 103 -5.69 -11.80 9.30
N ASP A 104 -6.56 -11.91 10.30
CA ASP A 104 -7.92 -12.40 10.14
C ASP A 104 -8.78 -11.45 9.27
N THR A 105 -9.56 -12.00 8.33
CA THR A 105 -10.39 -11.21 7.41
C THR A 105 -11.51 -10.42 8.09
N VAL A 106 -11.87 -10.74 9.34
CA VAL A 106 -12.86 -9.97 10.12
C VAL A 106 -12.24 -8.85 10.95
N SER A 107 -10.91 -8.79 11.02
CA SER A 107 -10.18 -7.80 11.81
C SER A 107 -10.10 -6.45 11.10
N SER A 108 -10.12 -5.35 11.87
CA SER A 108 -9.99 -3.98 11.35
C SER A 108 -8.55 -3.45 11.33
N TYR A 109 -7.54 -4.32 11.47
CA TYR A 109 -6.13 -3.94 11.60
C TYR A 109 -5.38 -3.75 10.28
N CYS A 110 -5.98 -3.94 9.11
CA CYS A 110 -5.26 -3.92 7.81
C CYS A 110 -4.49 -2.60 7.56
N GLY A 111 -5.08 -1.47 7.97
CA GLY A 111 -4.39 -0.17 7.95
C GLY A 111 -3.16 -0.11 8.85
N HIS A 112 -3.16 -0.77 10.02
CA HIS A 112 -2.01 -0.83 10.93
C HIS A 112 -0.87 -1.65 10.33
N TYR A 113 -1.18 -2.75 9.64
CA TYR A 113 -0.16 -3.51 8.91
C TYR A 113 0.47 -2.68 7.78
N CYS A 114 -0.34 -1.91 7.03
CA CYS A 114 0.17 -1.00 6.01
C CYS A 114 1.12 0.05 6.60
N ILE A 115 0.71 0.64 7.72
CA ILE A 115 1.51 1.61 8.47
C ILE A 115 2.82 0.97 8.96
N PHE A 116 2.77 -0.22 9.55
CA PHE A 116 3.95 -0.95 10.01
C PHE A 116 4.95 -1.16 8.86
N MET A 117 4.46 -1.64 7.71
CA MET A 117 5.28 -1.88 6.53
C MET A 117 5.91 -0.59 6.01
N LEU A 118 5.11 0.47 5.86
CA LEU A 118 5.58 1.77 5.41
C LEU A 118 6.66 2.34 6.34
N HIS A 119 6.42 2.32 7.66
CA HIS A 119 7.34 2.83 8.66
C HIS A 119 8.72 2.16 8.58
N HIS A 120 8.75 0.83 8.49
CA HIS A 120 10.01 0.08 8.45
C HIS A 120 10.74 0.26 7.11
N ILE A 121 10.01 0.22 5.99
CA ILE A 121 10.61 0.39 4.66
C ILE A 121 11.17 1.80 4.49
N ALA A 122 10.47 2.84 4.97
CA ALA A 122 10.95 4.21 4.93
C ALA A 122 12.22 4.44 5.78
N ARG A 123 12.52 3.53 6.71
CA ARG A 123 13.74 3.52 7.53
C ARG A 123 14.86 2.65 6.95
N GLY A 124 14.68 2.11 5.74
CA GLY A 124 15.66 1.29 5.04
C GLY A 124 15.59 -0.20 5.38
N VAL A 125 14.57 -0.66 6.12
CA VAL A 125 14.36 -2.09 6.35
C VAL A 125 13.79 -2.72 5.08
N SER A 126 14.40 -3.80 4.59
CA SER A 126 13.91 -4.45 3.37
C SER A 126 12.53 -5.07 3.56
N TYR A 127 11.72 -5.09 2.50
CA TYR A 127 10.40 -5.72 2.48
C TYR A 127 10.45 -7.15 3.02
N LYS A 128 11.42 -7.95 2.53
CA LYS A 128 11.61 -9.34 2.97
C LYS A 128 11.86 -9.46 4.48
N LYS A 129 12.59 -8.51 5.09
CA LYS A 129 12.83 -8.51 6.54
C LYS A 129 11.55 -8.12 7.31
N CYS A 130 10.79 -7.15 6.81
CA CYS A 130 9.50 -6.78 7.40
C CYS A 130 8.52 -7.97 7.41
N ILE A 131 8.40 -8.68 6.29
CA ILE A 131 7.53 -9.87 6.20
C ILE A 131 7.94 -10.96 7.19
N LYS A 132 9.23 -11.17 7.44
CA LYS A 132 9.69 -12.18 8.41
C LYS A 132 9.38 -11.85 9.87
N ILE A 133 9.13 -10.57 10.18
CA ILE A 133 8.77 -10.12 11.53
C ILE A 133 7.26 -10.30 11.78
N LEU A 134 6.46 -10.29 10.72
CA LEU A 134 5.02 -10.57 10.72
C LEU A 134 4.74 -12.07 10.63
#